data_AF-E3RNK1-F1
#
_entry.id   AF-E3RNK1-F1
#
_cell.length_a   1.000
_cell.length_b   1.000
_cell.length_c   1.000
_cell.angle_alpha   90.00
_cell.angle_beta   90.00
_cell.angle_gamma   90.00
#
_symmetry.space_group_name_H-M   'P 1'
#
loop_
_entity.id
_entity.type
_entity.pdbx_description
1 polymer ?
#
loop_
_entity_poly.entity_id
_entity_poly.type
_entity_poly.pdbx_seq_one_letter_code
_entity_poly.pdbx_strand_id
1 'polypeptide(L)'
;MAYLPSSGVMMPPRFSIELDRTDPDVPFRASQSHVHHTWARTFHSRPELYIRPQSLQEIQKVVNLARRMRKRLVTVGCGHSPSDLTCTSAWMINLDDYKQVLKVDKDNKTMTVQAGIRMHNLNLQAKDHGLTMPNLGSIDVQSLAGAISTATHGSSYNHGLLSDRVQSLRIVLANGQAVRCSPQQSPDLFRAALVSLGALGIIVEIEFQMVEANNVEWVQTIRPMEDVLAEWENGLWTTSEFTRVWWLPYMKRAVVWRADKTKKKDRKAQYSWYGGSVGFHTYHILLWISQYVPRFLPWVEWFVFGMQYGFKDGAIVSAVGEQRTELLMNCLYSQFVNEWSIPLEKGPEALTRLTNWLHGDEQSSGIPFSTKGLYVHSPIEVRVANTVGREPRPFLDTSFPDRPALYLNATLYRPYGQDPPCRERYYQAFEHLMKEYRGRPHWAKNFQSVDHAYLSTAYGSDLDEYNRIRSEVDPEGMFLGAWHRRTILPPKSEMPLLPLEEKEILRRDRRSGGQDWIGEQARWFDGGVDVFEKADSESGESFDLMAGAEAENSVLLEGLSDELVVTEESYQTMVEGRRYATEEGFMGTNVFDKM
;
A
#
# COMPACT_ATOMS: atom_id res chain seq x y z
N MET A 1 -34.42 -28.18 -5.72
CA MET A 1 -33.42 -28.30 -6.80
C MET A 1 -32.04 -28.26 -6.17
N ALA A 2 -31.15 -29.10 -6.71
CA ALA A 2 -29.99 -29.72 -6.06
C ALA A 2 -28.97 -28.77 -5.41
N TYR A 3 -28.40 -29.25 -4.30
CA TYR A 3 -27.13 -28.80 -3.70
C TYR A 3 -26.04 -28.76 -4.79
N LEU A 4 -25.45 -27.58 -5.02
CA LEU A 4 -24.15 -27.49 -5.69
C LEU A 4 -23.08 -28.01 -4.72
N PRO A 5 -22.12 -28.85 -5.17
CA PRO A 5 -21.08 -29.36 -4.30
C PRO A 5 -20.25 -28.21 -3.75
N SER A 6 -19.73 -28.40 -2.53
CA SER A 6 -18.63 -27.61 -1.99
C SER A 6 -17.54 -27.45 -3.07
N SER A 7 -17.11 -26.19 -3.22
CA SER A 7 -16.08 -25.69 -4.13
C SER A 7 -15.00 -26.71 -4.51
N GLY A 8 -14.70 -26.83 -5.81
CA GLY A 8 -13.64 -27.68 -6.39
C GLY A 8 -12.21 -27.27 -6.02
N VAL A 9 -11.96 -27.13 -4.72
CA VAL A 9 -10.68 -26.81 -4.09
C VAL A 9 -10.07 -28.15 -3.65
N MET A 10 -8.91 -28.50 -4.19
CA MET A 10 -8.16 -29.68 -3.80
C MET A 10 -7.41 -29.39 -2.49
N MET A 11 -7.97 -29.84 -1.37
CA MET A 11 -7.38 -29.71 -0.04
C MET A 11 -7.24 -31.08 0.65
N PRO A 12 -6.33 -31.24 1.63
CA PRO A 12 -6.21 -32.47 2.40
C PRO A 12 -7.55 -32.86 3.04
N PRO A 13 -7.87 -34.16 3.23
CA PRO A 13 -9.16 -34.62 3.76
C PRO A 13 -9.59 -33.97 5.08
N ARG A 14 -8.63 -33.62 5.95
CA ARG A 14 -8.86 -32.90 7.20
C ARG A 14 -9.57 -31.56 6.97
N PHE A 15 -9.28 -30.86 5.88
CA PHE A 15 -9.92 -29.59 5.55
C PHE A 15 -11.43 -29.74 5.34
N SER A 16 -11.86 -30.74 4.55
CA SER A 16 -13.29 -31.00 4.32
C SER A 16 -14.03 -31.31 5.62
N ILE A 17 -13.41 -32.12 6.49
CA ILE A 17 -13.98 -32.44 7.81
C ILE A 17 -14.16 -31.20 8.66
N GLU A 18 -13.15 -30.32 8.77
CA GLU A 18 -13.25 -29.11 9.56
C GLU A 18 -14.18 -28.06 8.92
N LEU A 19 -14.25 -28.01 7.58
CA LEU A 19 -15.17 -27.14 6.85
C LEU A 19 -16.64 -27.51 7.11
N ASP A 20 -16.95 -28.81 7.09
CA ASP A 20 -18.30 -29.33 7.37
C ASP A 20 -18.70 -29.15 8.84
N ARG A 21 -17.71 -29.15 9.76
CA ARG A 21 -17.95 -28.90 11.20
C ARG A 21 -18.08 -27.43 11.57
N THR A 22 -17.46 -26.54 10.82
CA THR A 22 -17.39 -25.11 11.17
C THR A 22 -18.52 -24.37 10.48
N ASP A 23 -19.61 -24.10 11.20
CA ASP A 23 -20.79 -23.37 10.73
C ASP A 23 -21.27 -23.88 9.35
N PRO A 24 -21.78 -25.13 9.25
CA PRO A 24 -22.05 -25.81 7.97
C PRO A 24 -22.95 -25.03 7.02
N ASP A 25 -23.91 -24.28 7.56
CA ASP A 25 -24.89 -23.50 6.78
C ASP A 25 -24.32 -22.18 6.24
N VAL A 26 -23.12 -21.77 6.69
CA VAL A 26 -22.45 -20.55 6.25
C VAL A 26 -21.57 -20.86 5.04
N PRO A 27 -21.72 -20.16 3.90
CA PRO A 27 -20.90 -20.41 2.71
C PRO A 27 -19.40 -20.20 2.95
N PHE A 28 -18.56 -20.94 2.22
CA PHE A 28 -17.11 -20.74 2.19
C PHE A 28 -16.66 -20.59 0.74
N ARG A 29 -16.29 -19.36 0.35
CA ARG A 29 -16.07 -18.98 -1.04
C ARG A 29 -14.58 -18.84 -1.32
N ALA A 30 -13.93 -19.95 -1.63
CA ALA A 30 -12.50 -20.01 -1.85
C ALA A 30 -12.12 -20.46 -3.26
N SER A 31 -10.94 -20.05 -3.70
CA SER A 31 -10.27 -20.50 -4.93
C SER A 31 -8.78 -20.72 -4.69
N GLN A 32 -8.16 -21.65 -5.43
CA GLN A 32 -6.72 -21.92 -5.44
C GLN A 32 -6.00 -21.37 -6.68
N SER A 33 -6.74 -20.73 -7.60
CA SER A 33 -6.20 -20.23 -8.87
C SER A 33 -5.68 -18.79 -8.79
N HIS A 34 -5.85 -18.11 -7.66
CA HIS A 34 -5.46 -16.72 -7.53
C HIS A 34 -3.93 -16.58 -7.45
N VAL A 35 -3.40 -15.67 -8.27
CA VAL A 35 -2.02 -15.18 -8.15
C VAL A 35 -2.10 -13.73 -7.71
N HIS A 36 -1.63 -13.46 -6.50
CA HIS A 36 -1.60 -12.11 -5.95
C HIS A 36 -0.40 -11.34 -6.48
N HIS A 37 -0.58 -10.05 -6.71
CA HIS A 37 0.51 -9.13 -7.01
C HIS A 37 0.24 -7.74 -6.45
N THR A 38 1.31 -7.01 -6.14
CA THR A 38 1.19 -5.58 -5.88
C THR A 38 0.79 -4.84 -7.16
N TRP A 39 0.21 -3.64 -7.05
CA TRP A 39 -0.20 -2.86 -8.23
C TRP A 39 0.96 -2.57 -9.17
N ALA A 40 2.13 -2.25 -8.60
CA ALA A 40 3.34 -2.04 -9.37
C ALA A 40 3.98 -3.35 -9.88
N ARG A 41 3.42 -4.53 -9.58
CA ARG A 41 4.01 -5.85 -9.91
C ARG A 41 5.47 -5.94 -9.44
N THR A 42 5.74 -5.40 -8.26
CA THR A 42 7.05 -5.50 -7.59
C THR A 42 7.16 -6.83 -6.85
N PHE A 43 6.03 -7.32 -6.33
CA PHE A 43 5.93 -8.59 -5.65
C PHE A 43 4.75 -9.40 -6.20
N HIS A 44 4.95 -10.70 -6.26
CA HIS A 44 3.96 -11.71 -6.59
C HIS A 44 3.95 -12.78 -5.49
N SER A 45 2.78 -13.30 -5.14
CA SER A 45 2.67 -14.45 -4.24
C SER A 45 1.46 -15.29 -4.62
N ARG A 46 1.46 -16.56 -4.26
CA ARG A 46 0.36 -17.49 -4.54
C ARG A 46 -0.18 -18.02 -3.21
N PRO A 47 -1.33 -17.50 -2.72
CA PRO A 47 -1.95 -18.04 -1.52
C PRO A 47 -2.46 -19.46 -1.78
N GLU A 48 -2.44 -20.31 -0.74
CA GLU A 48 -3.07 -21.63 -0.75
C GLU A 48 -4.57 -21.50 -1.01
N LEU A 49 -5.23 -20.53 -0.35
CA LEU A 49 -6.63 -20.18 -0.58
C LEU A 49 -6.80 -18.68 -0.72
N TYR A 50 -7.55 -18.27 -1.74
CA TYR A 50 -8.07 -16.91 -1.90
C TYR A 50 -9.58 -16.91 -1.64
N ILE A 51 -10.00 -16.19 -0.60
CA ILE A 51 -11.33 -16.26 -0.01
C ILE A 51 -12.06 -14.92 -0.16
N ARG A 52 -13.32 -14.96 -0.63
CA ARG A 52 -14.16 -13.78 -0.88
C ARG A 52 -15.49 -13.86 -0.14
N PRO A 53 -15.51 -13.53 1.17
CA PRO A 53 -16.74 -13.58 1.95
C PRO A 53 -17.71 -12.45 1.59
N GLN A 54 -19.00 -12.70 1.79
CA GLN A 54 -20.08 -11.75 1.49
C GLN A 54 -20.88 -11.33 2.73
N SER A 55 -20.57 -11.89 3.90
CA SER A 55 -21.24 -11.57 5.17
C SER A 55 -20.27 -11.64 6.35
N LEU A 56 -20.68 -11.07 7.48
CA LEU A 56 -19.93 -11.17 8.72
C LEU A 56 -19.75 -12.62 9.17
N GLN A 57 -20.79 -13.45 9.02
CA GLN A 57 -20.76 -14.87 9.36
C GLN A 57 -19.74 -15.63 8.51
N GLU A 58 -19.65 -15.33 7.21
CA GLU A 58 -18.63 -15.92 6.34
C GLU A 58 -17.21 -15.51 6.80
N ILE A 59 -16.99 -14.25 7.21
CA ILE A 59 -15.71 -13.79 7.75
C ILE A 59 -15.36 -14.52 9.06
N GLN A 60 -16.32 -14.67 9.97
CA GLN A 60 -16.12 -15.38 11.24
C GLN A 60 -15.84 -16.88 11.01
N LYS A 61 -16.54 -17.51 10.06
CA LYS A 61 -16.28 -18.90 9.63
C LYS A 61 -14.85 -19.04 9.12
N VAL A 62 -14.36 -18.11 8.29
CA VAL A 62 -12.98 -18.12 7.78
C VAL A 62 -11.96 -18.08 8.92
N VAL A 63 -12.13 -17.17 9.88
CA VAL A 63 -11.22 -17.05 11.03
C VAL A 63 -11.23 -18.31 11.89
N ASN A 64 -12.42 -18.85 12.21
CA ASN A 64 -12.55 -20.06 12.99
C ASN A 64 -11.96 -21.30 12.29
N LEU A 65 -12.18 -21.41 10.98
CA LEU A 65 -11.64 -22.50 10.18
C LEU A 65 -10.11 -22.39 10.07
N ALA A 66 -9.58 -21.18 9.81
CA ALA A 66 -8.14 -20.93 9.78
C ALA A 66 -7.49 -21.29 11.12
N ARG A 67 -8.11 -20.95 12.26
CA ARG A 67 -7.67 -21.35 13.59
C ARG A 67 -7.58 -22.87 13.75
N ARG A 68 -8.63 -23.61 13.36
CA ARG A 68 -8.70 -25.08 13.42
C ARG A 68 -7.69 -25.76 12.49
N MET A 69 -7.46 -25.15 11.35
CA MET A 69 -6.50 -25.59 10.34
C MET A 69 -5.07 -25.09 10.58
N ARG A 70 -4.87 -24.26 11.63
CA ARG A 70 -3.58 -23.63 11.97
C ARG A 70 -3.01 -22.80 10.83
N LYS A 71 -3.85 -22.03 10.14
CA LYS A 71 -3.50 -21.23 8.95
C LYS A 71 -3.42 -19.73 9.30
N ARG A 72 -2.40 -19.07 8.76
CA ARG A 72 -2.27 -17.61 8.77
C ARG A 72 -3.32 -17.00 7.84
N LEU A 73 -3.85 -15.83 8.21
CA LEU A 73 -4.72 -15.02 7.37
C LEU A 73 -4.09 -13.68 6.99
N VAL A 74 -4.27 -13.27 5.73
CA VAL A 74 -3.93 -11.94 5.22
C VAL A 74 -5.13 -11.29 4.59
N THR A 75 -5.48 -10.10 5.07
CA THR A 75 -6.55 -9.31 4.47
C THR A 75 -6.00 -8.40 3.38
N VAL A 76 -6.61 -8.43 2.19
CA VAL A 76 -6.19 -7.62 1.04
C VAL A 76 -7.36 -6.85 0.44
N GLY A 77 -7.06 -5.65 -0.06
CA GLY A 77 -7.91 -4.89 -0.98
C GLY A 77 -7.47 -5.15 -2.43
N CYS A 78 -7.07 -4.09 -3.14
CA CYS A 78 -6.67 -4.16 -4.56
C CYS A 78 -5.16 -4.38 -4.77
N GLY A 79 -4.42 -4.73 -3.71
CA GLY A 79 -2.95 -4.89 -3.80
C GLY A 79 -2.21 -3.60 -4.14
N HIS A 80 -2.77 -2.40 -3.92
CA HIS A 80 -2.15 -1.14 -4.38
C HIS A 80 -0.83 -0.77 -3.70
N SER A 81 -0.63 -1.25 -2.47
CA SER A 81 0.62 -1.06 -1.75
C SER A 81 1.79 -1.65 -2.55
N PRO A 82 2.87 -0.90 -2.84
CA PRO A 82 4.08 -1.47 -3.44
C PRO A 82 4.89 -2.35 -2.48
N SER A 83 4.51 -2.40 -1.19
CA SER A 83 5.11 -3.27 -0.19
C SER A 83 4.60 -4.71 -0.26
N ASP A 84 5.47 -5.65 0.09
CA ASP A 84 5.19 -7.08 0.28
C ASP A 84 4.41 -7.40 1.58
N LEU A 85 3.89 -6.39 2.30
CA LEU A 85 2.98 -6.56 3.44
C LEU A 85 1.80 -7.50 3.16
N THR A 86 1.33 -7.52 1.91
CA THR A 86 0.18 -8.32 1.47
C THR A 86 0.55 -9.71 0.93
N CYS A 87 1.84 -10.04 0.86
CA CYS A 87 2.29 -11.33 0.35
C CYS A 87 2.05 -12.46 1.36
N THR A 88 1.60 -13.60 0.85
CA THR A 88 1.41 -14.83 1.63
C THR A 88 1.33 -16.06 0.72
N SER A 89 1.77 -17.20 1.24
CA SER A 89 1.53 -18.54 0.72
C SER A 89 0.42 -19.28 1.51
N ALA A 90 -0.06 -18.69 2.60
CA ALA A 90 -1.18 -19.18 3.41
C ALA A 90 -2.54 -18.69 2.86
N TRP A 91 -3.49 -18.33 3.73
CA TRP A 91 -4.84 -17.94 3.32
C TRP A 91 -4.95 -16.43 3.16
N MET A 92 -5.51 -16.00 2.03
CA MET A 92 -5.74 -14.61 1.69
C MET A 92 -7.24 -14.34 1.63
N ILE A 93 -7.69 -13.28 2.31
CA ILE A 93 -9.08 -12.85 2.34
C ILE A 93 -9.22 -11.48 1.67
N ASN A 94 -10.12 -11.39 0.69
CA ASN A 94 -10.46 -10.14 0.01
C ASN A 94 -11.90 -9.76 0.31
N LEU A 95 -12.10 -8.54 0.79
CA LEU A 95 -13.41 -8.07 1.27
C LEU A 95 -14.23 -7.35 0.20
N ASP A 96 -13.85 -7.35 -1.08
CA ASP A 96 -14.52 -6.54 -2.11
C ASP A 96 -16.00 -6.88 -2.32
N ASP A 97 -16.44 -8.05 -1.88
CA ASP A 97 -17.85 -8.46 -1.92
C ASP A 97 -18.61 -8.14 -0.61
N TYR A 98 -17.92 -7.60 0.40
CA TYR A 98 -18.44 -7.11 1.69
C TYR A 98 -18.27 -5.57 1.78
N LYS A 99 -19.08 -4.83 1.02
CA LYS A 99 -18.86 -3.41 0.70
C LYS A 99 -20.10 -2.50 0.79
N GLN A 100 -21.13 -2.90 1.53
CA GLN A 100 -22.37 -2.15 1.67
C GLN A 100 -22.21 -0.89 2.54
N VAL A 101 -22.98 0.15 2.23
CA VAL A 101 -23.24 1.27 3.15
C VAL A 101 -24.37 0.85 4.08
N LEU A 102 -24.10 0.83 5.38
CA LEU A 102 -25.01 0.33 6.42
C LEU A 102 -25.88 1.44 7.02
N LYS A 103 -25.32 2.64 7.16
CA LYS A 103 -26.02 3.81 7.73
C LYS A 103 -25.47 5.11 7.16
N VAL A 104 -26.34 6.07 6.91
CA VAL A 104 -25.98 7.46 6.58
C VAL A 104 -26.69 8.39 7.56
N ASP A 105 -25.92 9.19 8.29
CA ASP A 105 -26.40 10.21 9.21
C ASP A 105 -26.05 11.58 8.63
N LYS A 106 -27.05 12.26 8.06
CA LYS A 106 -26.85 13.56 7.40
C LYS A 106 -26.62 14.69 8.39
N ASP A 107 -27.22 14.59 9.57
CA ASP A 107 -27.15 15.63 10.59
C ASP A 107 -25.75 15.66 11.22
N ASN A 108 -25.22 14.47 11.57
CA ASN A 108 -23.86 14.32 12.10
C ASN A 108 -22.80 14.19 10.99
N LYS A 109 -23.22 14.09 9.73
CA LYS A 109 -22.37 13.89 8.55
C LYS A 109 -21.47 12.66 8.67
N THR A 110 -22.01 11.54 9.15
CA THR A 110 -21.28 10.28 9.28
C THR A 110 -21.86 9.19 8.37
N MET A 111 -20.99 8.28 7.93
CA MET A 111 -21.40 7.09 7.19
C MET A 111 -20.79 5.84 7.84
N THR A 112 -21.63 4.84 8.11
CA THR A 112 -21.18 3.52 8.56
C THR A 112 -21.18 2.57 7.37
N VAL A 113 -20.04 1.94 7.09
CA VAL A 113 -19.82 1.12 5.89
C VAL A 113 -19.08 -0.16 6.21
N GLN A 114 -19.28 -1.17 5.38
CA GLN A 114 -18.48 -2.39 5.40
C GLN A 114 -17.08 -2.15 4.83
N ALA A 115 -16.07 -2.78 5.44
CA ALA A 115 -14.64 -2.50 5.23
C ALA A 115 -14.12 -2.76 3.81
N GLY A 116 -14.82 -3.58 3.02
CA GLY A 116 -14.49 -3.84 1.63
C GLY A 116 -14.78 -2.69 0.67
N ILE A 117 -15.52 -1.66 1.11
CA ILE A 117 -15.86 -0.53 0.26
C ILE A 117 -14.59 0.21 -0.21
N ARG A 118 -14.52 0.49 -1.51
CA ARG A 118 -13.48 1.34 -2.09
C ARG A 118 -13.79 2.80 -1.82
N MET A 119 -12.78 3.63 -1.60
CA MET A 119 -12.99 5.08 -1.38
C MET A 119 -13.72 5.73 -2.57
N HIS A 120 -13.49 5.21 -3.78
CA HIS A 120 -14.23 5.52 -5.00
C HIS A 120 -15.75 5.34 -4.81
N ASN A 121 -16.16 4.12 -4.43
CA ASN A 121 -17.57 3.76 -4.26
C ASN A 121 -18.21 4.45 -3.05
N LEU A 122 -17.43 4.71 -2.00
CA LEU A 122 -17.88 5.48 -0.84
C LEU A 122 -18.22 6.92 -1.25
N ASN A 123 -17.35 7.62 -1.97
CA ASN A 123 -17.62 8.98 -2.39
C ASN A 123 -18.80 9.07 -3.38
N LEU A 124 -18.93 8.11 -4.30
CA LEU A 124 -20.09 8.05 -5.20
C LEU A 124 -21.41 7.94 -4.41
N GLN A 125 -21.48 7.03 -3.43
CA GLN A 125 -22.69 6.87 -2.60
C GLN A 125 -22.89 8.06 -1.64
N ALA A 126 -21.81 8.66 -1.13
CA ALA A 126 -21.89 9.84 -0.26
C ALA A 126 -22.48 11.04 -1.01
N LYS A 127 -22.17 11.19 -2.30
CA LYS A 127 -22.65 12.28 -3.15
C LYS A 127 -24.19 12.31 -3.25
N ASP A 128 -24.84 11.15 -3.30
CA ASP A 128 -26.32 11.04 -3.30
C ASP A 128 -26.95 11.61 -2.03
N HIS A 129 -26.16 11.79 -0.97
CA HIS A 129 -26.56 12.37 0.29
C HIS A 129 -25.99 13.78 0.53
N GLY A 130 -25.35 14.38 -0.48
CA GLY A 130 -24.72 15.71 -0.37
C GLY A 130 -23.43 15.70 0.47
N LEU A 131 -22.77 14.55 0.57
CA LEU A 131 -21.56 14.35 1.37
C LEU A 131 -20.35 13.95 0.51
N THR A 132 -19.15 14.18 1.03
CA THR A 132 -17.88 13.72 0.44
C THR A 132 -16.85 13.47 1.56
N MET A 133 -15.79 12.70 1.25
CA MET A 133 -14.67 12.56 2.18
C MET A 133 -13.92 13.90 2.30
N PRO A 134 -13.51 14.33 3.51
CA PRO A 134 -12.87 15.63 3.74
C PRO A 134 -11.50 15.77 3.06
N ASN A 135 -10.79 14.66 2.90
CA ASN A 135 -9.47 14.59 2.28
C ASN A 135 -9.32 13.22 1.63
N LEU A 136 -8.50 13.14 0.58
CA LEU A 136 -8.18 11.89 -0.11
C LEU A 136 -6.67 11.82 -0.36
N GLY A 137 -6.16 10.59 -0.42
CA GLY A 137 -4.88 10.35 -1.06
C GLY A 137 -4.97 10.64 -2.56
N SER A 138 -3.87 10.44 -3.29
CA SER A 138 -3.84 10.67 -4.74
C SER A 138 -4.65 9.64 -5.55
N ILE A 139 -5.24 8.62 -4.91
CA ILE A 139 -5.89 7.46 -5.53
C ILE A 139 -7.10 7.04 -4.67
N ASP A 140 -8.22 6.66 -5.29
CA ASP A 140 -9.44 6.25 -4.58
C ASP A 140 -9.87 4.79 -4.83
N VAL A 141 -9.14 4.01 -5.63
CA VAL A 141 -9.46 2.57 -5.85
C VAL A 141 -9.12 1.67 -4.65
N GLN A 142 -8.38 2.20 -3.67
CA GLN A 142 -8.04 1.49 -2.43
C GLN A 142 -9.30 1.27 -1.57
N SER A 143 -9.35 0.16 -0.84
CA SER A 143 -10.37 -0.04 0.19
C SER A 143 -10.16 0.97 1.33
N LEU A 144 -11.25 1.46 1.92
CA LEU A 144 -11.16 2.39 3.05
C LEU A 144 -10.36 1.75 4.21
N ALA A 145 -10.63 0.47 4.51
CA ALA A 145 -9.93 -0.28 5.54
C ALA A 145 -8.42 -0.43 5.29
N GLY A 146 -8.02 -0.66 4.03
CA GLY A 146 -6.60 -0.73 3.66
C GLY A 146 -5.90 0.63 3.77
N ALA A 147 -6.62 1.70 3.39
CA ALA A 147 -6.09 3.06 3.46
C ALA A 147 -5.83 3.51 4.90
N ILE A 148 -6.78 3.31 5.83
CA ILE A 148 -6.58 3.64 7.25
C ILE A 148 -5.50 2.76 7.88
N SER A 149 -5.53 1.44 7.62
CA SER A 149 -4.60 0.47 8.22
C SER A 149 -3.14 0.74 7.89
N THR A 150 -2.85 1.51 6.84
CA THR A 150 -1.49 1.84 6.38
C THR A 150 -1.15 3.33 6.52
N ALA A 151 -1.90 4.07 7.36
CA ALA A 151 -1.71 5.50 7.62
C ALA A 151 -1.77 6.38 6.36
N THR A 152 -2.68 6.08 5.44
CA THR A 152 -2.86 6.90 4.23
C THR A 152 -3.26 8.32 4.59
N HIS A 153 -2.69 9.29 3.88
CA HIS A 153 -2.97 10.72 4.04
C HIS A 153 -3.10 11.41 2.68
N GLY A 154 -3.77 12.56 2.68
CA GLY A 154 -3.80 13.48 1.54
C GLY A 154 -2.67 14.51 1.59
N SER A 155 -2.93 15.72 1.11
CA SER A 155 -1.97 16.83 1.18
C SER A 155 -2.66 18.12 1.59
N SER A 156 -2.64 18.41 2.89
CA SER A 156 -3.32 19.56 3.49
C SER A 156 -2.76 19.85 4.88
N TYR A 157 -2.52 21.12 5.17
CA TYR A 157 -2.16 21.56 6.52
C TYR A 157 -3.34 21.45 7.51
N ASN A 158 -4.58 21.38 7.00
CA ASN A 158 -5.81 21.37 7.80
C ASN A 158 -6.34 19.96 8.09
N HIS A 159 -5.74 18.93 7.49
CA HIS A 159 -6.16 17.53 7.64
C HIS A 159 -4.97 16.65 8.01
N GLY A 160 -5.17 15.65 8.85
CA GLY A 160 -4.14 14.65 9.16
C GLY A 160 -4.31 13.38 8.33
N LEU A 161 -4.15 12.23 8.98
CA LEU A 161 -4.33 10.93 8.34
C LEU A 161 -5.81 10.69 7.99
N LEU A 162 -6.10 9.75 7.09
CA LEU A 162 -7.49 9.35 6.85
C LEU A 162 -8.13 8.72 8.10
N SER A 163 -7.33 8.06 8.94
CA SER A 163 -7.78 7.47 10.20
C SER A 163 -8.29 8.50 11.20
N ASP A 164 -7.86 9.77 11.13
CA ASP A 164 -8.35 10.87 11.98
C ASP A 164 -9.87 11.10 11.87
N ARG A 165 -10.48 10.64 10.78
CA ARG A 165 -11.91 10.82 10.51
C ARG A 165 -12.74 9.59 10.90
N VAL A 166 -12.11 8.53 11.38
CA VAL A 166 -12.81 7.33 11.87
C VAL A 166 -13.40 7.61 13.26
N GLN A 167 -14.70 7.37 13.43
CA GLN A 167 -15.41 7.52 14.70
C GLN A 167 -15.49 6.21 15.48
N SER A 168 -15.67 5.09 14.79
CA SER A 168 -15.63 3.76 15.39
C SER A 168 -15.29 2.69 14.35
N LEU A 169 -14.79 1.55 14.82
CA LEU A 169 -14.46 0.36 14.03
C LEU A 169 -15.14 -0.87 14.61
N ARG A 170 -15.41 -1.87 13.76
CA ARG A 170 -15.68 -3.25 14.18
C ARG A 170 -14.63 -4.17 13.58
N ILE A 171 -14.07 -5.06 14.41
CA ILE A 171 -12.94 -5.91 14.04
C ILE A 171 -13.24 -7.35 14.45
N VAL A 172 -13.04 -8.30 13.55
CA VAL A 172 -13.04 -9.74 13.87
C VAL A 172 -11.64 -10.15 14.31
N LEU A 173 -11.50 -10.55 15.57
CA LEU A 173 -10.23 -10.94 16.19
C LEU A 173 -9.87 -12.41 15.92
N ALA A 174 -8.67 -12.86 16.30
CA ALA A 174 -8.19 -14.23 16.06
C ALA A 174 -9.08 -15.32 16.70
N ASN A 175 -9.83 -14.96 17.75
CA ASN A 175 -10.80 -15.85 18.41
C ASN A 175 -12.16 -15.93 17.69
N GLY A 176 -12.35 -15.20 16.59
CA GLY A 176 -13.59 -15.16 15.79
C GLY A 176 -14.65 -14.17 16.30
N GLN A 177 -14.42 -13.48 17.42
CA GLN A 177 -15.36 -12.48 17.94
C GLN A 177 -15.26 -11.17 17.15
N ALA A 178 -16.42 -10.59 16.83
CA ALA A 178 -16.53 -9.25 16.26
C ALA A 178 -16.67 -8.21 17.38
N VAL A 179 -15.63 -7.41 17.60
CA VAL A 179 -15.56 -6.40 18.67
C VAL A 179 -15.68 -5.01 18.07
N ARG A 180 -16.55 -4.17 18.66
CA ARG A 180 -16.60 -2.73 18.33
C ARG A 180 -15.62 -1.97 19.22
N CYS A 181 -14.85 -1.06 18.63
CA CYS A 181 -13.98 -0.14 19.35
C CYS A 181 -14.17 1.31 18.85
N SER A 182 -13.97 2.26 19.75
CA SER A 182 -14.13 3.71 19.56
C SER A 182 -13.32 4.46 20.64
N PRO A 183 -13.22 5.80 20.61
CA PRO A 183 -12.54 6.52 21.69
C PRO A 183 -13.14 6.27 23.08
N GLN A 184 -14.42 5.88 23.17
CA GLN A 184 -15.13 5.62 24.42
C GLN A 184 -15.29 4.12 24.74
N GLN A 185 -15.03 3.23 23.78
CA GLN A 185 -15.21 1.78 23.93
C GLN A 185 -13.94 1.06 23.46
N SER A 186 -13.24 0.39 24.37
CA SER A 186 -11.94 -0.26 24.07
C SER A 186 -10.95 0.70 23.38
N PRO A 187 -10.61 1.84 24.02
CA PRO A 187 -9.82 2.90 23.40
C PRO A 187 -8.44 2.44 22.92
N ASP A 188 -7.80 1.53 23.66
CA ASP A 188 -6.49 0.99 23.28
C ASP A 188 -6.58 0.19 21.97
N LEU A 189 -7.56 -0.71 21.86
CA LEU A 189 -7.83 -1.43 20.61
C LEU A 189 -8.20 -0.49 19.47
N PHE A 190 -8.94 0.59 19.75
CA PHE A 190 -9.27 1.60 18.76
C PHE A 190 -8.01 2.29 18.22
N ARG A 191 -7.14 2.80 19.10
CA ARG A 191 -5.87 3.43 18.73
C ARG A 191 -4.96 2.49 17.93
N ALA A 192 -4.88 1.22 18.31
CA ALA A 192 -4.12 0.23 17.56
C ALA A 192 -4.73 -0.03 16.17
N ALA A 193 -6.08 -0.08 16.08
CA ALA A 193 -6.77 -0.39 14.84
C ALA A 193 -6.79 0.74 13.80
N LEU A 194 -6.70 2.00 14.24
CA LEU A 194 -6.62 3.15 13.34
C LEU A 194 -5.44 3.07 12.37
N VAL A 195 -4.35 2.40 12.76
CA VAL A 195 -3.23 1.98 11.89
C VAL A 195 -2.85 0.54 12.24
N SER A 196 -3.70 -0.41 11.82
CA SER A 196 -3.62 -1.82 12.23
C SER A 196 -2.57 -2.66 11.51
N LEU A 197 -2.09 -2.22 10.35
CA LEU A 197 -1.23 -3.00 9.43
C LEU A 197 -1.78 -4.39 9.05
N GLY A 198 -3.06 -4.67 9.34
CA GLY A 198 -3.65 -6.00 9.20
C GLY A 198 -3.20 -7.02 10.25
N ALA A 199 -2.51 -6.60 11.33
CA ALA A 199 -1.90 -7.48 12.32
C ALA A 199 -2.78 -7.81 13.54
N LEU A 200 -3.91 -7.12 13.71
CA LEU A 200 -4.78 -7.25 14.88
C LEU A 200 -6.00 -8.16 14.64
N GLY A 201 -6.38 -8.32 13.38
CA GLY A 201 -7.66 -8.89 12.99
C GLY A 201 -8.17 -8.30 11.68
N ILE A 202 -9.41 -8.64 11.34
CA ILE A 202 -10.07 -8.18 10.12
C ILE A 202 -11.02 -7.05 10.47
N ILE A 203 -10.68 -5.81 10.09
CA ILE A 203 -11.63 -4.69 10.17
C ILE A 203 -12.79 -5.01 9.23
N VAL A 204 -14.02 -5.01 9.75
CA VAL A 204 -15.24 -5.35 9.01
C VAL A 204 -16.20 -4.17 8.85
N GLU A 205 -16.23 -3.23 9.78
CA GLU A 205 -17.08 -2.03 9.66
C GLU A 205 -16.33 -0.78 10.11
N ILE A 206 -16.64 0.34 9.47
CA ILE A 206 -16.02 1.64 9.72
C ILE A 206 -17.13 2.69 9.76
N GLU A 207 -17.19 3.45 10.85
CA GLU A 207 -17.97 4.69 10.91
C GLU A 207 -17.04 5.86 10.63
N PHE A 208 -17.30 6.60 9.55
CA PHE A 208 -16.39 7.61 9.02
C PHE A 208 -17.06 8.99 8.97
N GLN A 209 -16.33 10.01 9.40
CA GLN A 209 -16.76 11.41 9.38
C GLN A 209 -16.60 11.98 7.96
N MET A 210 -17.72 12.38 7.39
CA MET A 210 -17.83 13.04 6.10
C MET A 210 -17.90 14.56 6.27
N VAL A 211 -17.85 15.28 5.15
CA VAL A 211 -18.16 16.71 5.05
C VAL A 211 -19.19 16.93 3.96
N GLU A 212 -19.74 18.15 3.88
CA GLU A 212 -20.60 18.52 2.76
C GLU A 212 -19.85 18.39 1.43
N ALA A 213 -20.54 17.86 0.42
CA ALA A 213 -20.03 17.80 -0.94
C ALA A 213 -19.73 19.21 -1.44
N ASN A 214 -18.54 19.39 -2.02
CA ASN A 214 -18.08 20.68 -2.52
C ASN A 214 -17.30 20.48 -3.82
N ASN A 215 -17.29 21.52 -4.65
CA ASN A 215 -16.31 21.65 -5.72
C ASN A 215 -15.04 22.30 -5.15
N VAL A 216 -13.93 22.09 -5.84
CA VAL A 216 -12.67 22.81 -5.59
C VAL A 216 -12.23 23.55 -6.84
N GLU A 217 -11.65 24.73 -6.64
CA GLU A 217 -10.86 25.41 -7.67
C GLU A 217 -9.39 25.17 -7.34
N TRP A 218 -8.63 24.69 -8.30
CA TRP A 218 -7.20 24.50 -8.15
C TRP A 218 -6.41 25.30 -9.17
N VAL A 219 -5.21 25.69 -8.74
CA VAL A 219 -4.22 26.39 -9.54
C VAL A 219 -2.89 25.66 -9.40
N GLN A 220 -2.28 25.35 -10.52
CA GLN A 220 -0.95 24.76 -10.63
C GLN A 220 -0.01 25.76 -11.28
N THR A 221 1.14 25.98 -10.65
CA THR A 221 2.19 26.88 -11.14
C THR A 221 3.55 26.23 -11.06
N ILE A 222 4.39 26.44 -12.07
CA ILE A 222 5.81 26.06 -11.99
C ILE A 222 6.66 27.25 -11.56
N ARG A 223 7.51 27.07 -10.55
CA ARG A 223 8.23 28.14 -9.87
C ARG A 223 9.69 27.78 -9.59
N PRO A 224 10.59 28.77 -9.46
CA PRO A 224 11.93 28.56 -8.91
C PRO A 224 11.88 27.96 -7.50
N MET A 225 12.82 27.08 -7.18
CA MET A 225 12.86 26.45 -5.85
C MET A 225 13.12 27.48 -4.74
N GLU A 226 13.90 28.53 -5.01
CA GLU A 226 14.19 29.60 -4.05
C GLU A 226 12.92 30.30 -3.57
N ASP A 227 11.99 30.59 -4.47
CA ASP A 227 10.68 31.19 -4.13
C ASP A 227 9.83 30.25 -3.27
N VAL A 228 9.82 28.95 -3.60
CA VAL A 228 9.07 27.94 -2.85
C VAL A 228 9.63 27.80 -1.43
N LEU A 229 10.95 27.81 -1.28
CA LEU A 229 11.61 27.77 0.02
C LEU A 229 11.39 29.05 0.83
N ALA A 230 11.39 30.22 0.18
CA ALA A 230 11.11 31.51 0.84
C ALA A 230 9.66 31.60 1.37
N GLU A 231 8.70 30.97 0.69
CA GLU A 231 7.30 30.86 1.13
C GLU A 231 7.06 29.75 2.16
N TRP A 232 8.03 28.90 2.46
CA TRP A 232 7.83 27.67 3.22
C TRP A 232 7.14 27.89 4.57
N GLU A 233 7.65 28.84 5.36
CA GLU A 233 7.07 29.26 6.64
C GLU A 233 6.02 30.37 6.47
N ASN A 234 6.03 31.05 5.32
CA ASN A 234 5.27 32.27 5.04
C ASN A 234 4.05 32.02 4.12
N GLY A 235 3.36 30.90 4.31
CA GLY A 235 2.07 30.66 3.66
C GLY A 235 2.05 29.59 2.57
N LEU A 236 3.17 28.92 2.26
CA LEU A 236 3.18 27.83 1.26
C LEU A 236 2.08 26.80 1.55
N TRP A 237 1.97 26.39 2.81
CA TRP A 237 1.09 25.31 3.27
C TRP A 237 -0.27 25.76 3.79
N THR A 238 -0.40 27.02 4.20
CA THR A 238 -1.55 27.52 4.98
C THR A 238 -2.48 28.44 4.20
N THR A 239 -2.07 28.92 3.02
CA THR A 239 -2.87 29.85 2.20
C THR A 239 -4.05 29.18 1.50
N SER A 240 -3.94 27.89 1.20
CA SER A 240 -4.99 27.08 0.59
C SER A 240 -5.24 25.82 1.39
N GLU A 241 -6.47 25.30 1.36
CA GLU A 241 -6.83 24.09 2.11
C GLU A 241 -6.01 22.87 1.66
N PHE A 242 -5.76 22.73 0.37
CA PHE A 242 -4.94 21.66 -0.20
C PHE A 242 -3.73 22.24 -0.91
N THR A 243 -2.55 21.69 -0.63
CA THR A 243 -1.29 22.11 -1.28
C THR A 243 -0.44 20.89 -1.58
N ARG A 244 0.11 20.79 -2.80
CA ARG A 244 1.08 19.77 -3.22
C ARG A 244 2.25 20.43 -3.90
N VAL A 245 3.44 19.90 -3.67
CA VAL A 245 4.66 20.37 -4.32
C VAL A 245 5.36 19.18 -4.98
N TRP A 246 5.69 19.29 -6.26
CA TRP A 246 6.56 18.34 -6.96
C TRP A 246 7.90 19.00 -7.21
N TRP A 247 8.92 18.56 -6.47
CA TRP A 247 10.27 19.08 -6.57
C TRP A 247 11.01 18.44 -7.74
N LEU A 248 11.49 19.26 -8.68
CA LEU A 248 12.19 18.86 -9.90
C LEU A 248 13.70 19.08 -9.71
N PRO A 249 14.46 18.06 -9.27
CA PRO A 249 15.83 18.24 -8.77
C PRO A 249 16.78 18.83 -9.82
N TYR A 250 16.74 18.36 -11.07
CA TYR A 250 17.65 18.83 -12.12
C TYR A 250 17.35 20.24 -12.61
N MET A 251 16.10 20.68 -12.48
CA MET A 251 15.67 21.99 -12.96
C MET A 251 15.77 23.09 -11.91
N LYS A 252 16.04 22.75 -10.63
CA LYS A 252 15.95 23.68 -9.49
C LYS A 252 14.61 24.43 -9.43
N ARG A 253 13.54 23.72 -9.79
CA ARG A 253 12.17 24.23 -9.87
C ARG A 253 11.23 23.31 -9.11
N ALA A 254 10.04 23.80 -8.81
CA ALA A 254 8.97 23.01 -8.25
C ALA A 254 7.65 23.35 -8.95
N VAL A 255 6.81 22.33 -9.14
CA VAL A 255 5.40 22.53 -9.48
C VAL A 255 4.63 22.64 -8.17
N VAL A 256 3.94 23.76 -7.97
CA VAL A 256 3.10 24.02 -6.80
C VAL A 256 1.65 23.97 -7.24
N TRP A 257 0.89 23.05 -6.67
CA TRP A 257 -0.56 22.93 -6.87
C TRP A 257 -1.27 23.30 -5.57
N ARG A 258 -2.27 24.17 -5.68
CA ARG A 258 -3.08 24.65 -4.56
C ARG A 258 -4.55 24.54 -4.91
N ALA A 259 -5.40 24.23 -3.94
CA ALA A 259 -6.84 24.17 -4.15
C ALA A 259 -7.64 24.59 -2.92
N ASP A 260 -8.79 25.21 -3.20
CA ASP A 260 -9.74 25.66 -2.20
C ASP A 260 -11.18 25.31 -2.62
N LYS A 261 -12.04 25.10 -1.63
CA LYS A 261 -13.47 24.85 -1.88
C LYS A 261 -14.11 26.05 -2.58
N THR A 262 -14.99 25.78 -3.54
CA THR A 262 -15.61 26.81 -4.38
C THR A 262 -17.05 26.47 -4.74
N LYS A 263 -17.81 27.51 -5.07
CA LYS A 263 -19.16 27.42 -5.67
C LYS A 263 -19.15 27.79 -7.16
N LYS A 264 -17.97 28.03 -7.74
CA LYS A 264 -17.82 28.31 -9.17
C LYS A 264 -18.30 27.10 -9.99
N LYS A 265 -18.77 27.38 -11.20
CA LYS A 265 -19.16 26.34 -12.17
C LYS A 265 -17.93 25.56 -12.62
N ASP A 266 -18.16 24.29 -12.95
CA ASP A 266 -17.14 23.40 -13.49
C ASP A 266 -16.43 24.04 -14.70
N ARG A 267 -15.11 23.97 -14.67
CA ARG A 267 -14.21 24.45 -15.72
C ARG A 267 -13.07 23.47 -15.83
N LYS A 268 -13.04 22.70 -16.91
CA LYS A 268 -11.93 21.76 -17.16
C LYS A 268 -10.61 22.51 -17.38
N ALA A 269 -9.51 21.86 -16.98
CA ALA A 269 -8.17 22.33 -17.32
C ALA A 269 -8.01 22.39 -18.85
N GLN A 270 -7.16 23.30 -19.33
CA GLN A 270 -6.80 23.33 -20.75
C GLN A 270 -6.12 22.02 -21.14
N TYR A 271 -6.63 21.40 -22.18
CA TYR A 271 -6.11 20.12 -22.67
C TYR A 271 -4.69 20.28 -23.20
N SER A 272 -3.79 19.38 -22.79
CA SER A 272 -2.46 19.23 -23.36
C SER A 272 -2.36 17.88 -24.05
N TRP A 273 -2.06 17.87 -25.35
CA TRP A 273 -1.86 16.64 -26.12
C TRP A 273 -0.74 15.76 -25.54
N TYR A 274 0.27 16.38 -24.93
CA TYR A 274 1.38 15.68 -24.28
C TYR A 274 0.97 15.07 -22.93
N GLY A 275 -0.11 15.55 -22.31
CA GLY A 275 -0.68 14.94 -21.10
C GLY A 275 -1.42 13.61 -21.36
N GLY A 276 -1.56 13.20 -22.63
CA GLY A 276 -2.21 11.95 -23.02
C GLY A 276 -1.26 10.81 -23.38
N SER A 277 -1.72 9.88 -24.22
CA SER A 277 -0.98 8.67 -24.63
C SER A 277 0.39 8.98 -25.27
N VAL A 278 0.53 10.10 -26.00
CA VAL A 278 1.80 10.44 -26.65
C VAL A 278 2.89 10.75 -25.63
N GLY A 279 2.63 11.60 -24.63
CA GLY A 279 3.61 11.87 -23.57
C GLY A 279 3.86 10.63 -22.72
N PHE A 280 2.82 9.83 -22.47
CA PHE A 280 2.96 8.55 -21.77
C PHE A 280 3.99 7.63 -22.43
N HIS A 281 3.85 7.34 -23.74
CA HIS A 281 4.78 6.45 -24.43
C HIS A 281 6.15 7.10 -24.64
N THR A 282 6.19 8.42 -24.89
CA THR A 282 7.44 9.15 -25.05
C THR A 282 8.31 9.06 -23.80
N TYR A 283 7.75 9.38 -22.63
CA TYR A 283 8.52 9.33 -21.38
C TYR A 283 8.90 7.89 -21.00
N HIS A 284 8.00 6.92 -21.19
CA HIS A 284 8.29 5.51 -20.91
C HIS A 284 9.49 4.98 -21.74
N ILE A 285 9.54 5.30 -23.03
CA ILE A 285 10.66 4.93 -23.92
C ILE A 285 11.95 5.65 -23.52
N LEU A 286 11.86 6.96 -23.23
CA LEU A 286 13.05 7.72 -22.84
C LEU A 286 13.64 7.23 -21.51
N LEU A 287 12.79 6.90 -20.53
CA LEU A 287 13.23 6.28 -19.27
C LEU A 287 13.90 4.92 -19.50
N TRP A 288 13.34 4.11 -20.40
CA TRP A 288 13.94 2.83 -20.76
C TRP A 288 15.34 3.00 -21.38
N ILE A 289 15.49 3.93 -22.34
CA ILE A 289 16.81 4.26 -22.93
C ILE A 289 17.77 4.76 -21.84
N SER A 290 17.29 5.59 -20.91
CA SER A 290 18.08 6.11 -19.80
C SER A 290 18.58 5.04 -18.84
N GLN A 291 18.02 3.82 -18.82
CA GLN A 291 18.61 2.73 -18.05
C GLN A 291 19.97 2.28 -18.62
N TYR A 292 20.16 2.35 -19.93
CA TYR A 292 21.41 1.98 -20.61
C TYR A 292 22.37 3.17 -20.76
N VAL A 293 21.83 4.39 -20.81
CA VAL A 293 22.63 5.63 -20.87
C VAL A 293 22.17 6.60 -19.77
N PRO A 294 22.48 6.35 -18.48
CA PRO A 294 21.96 7.14 -17.35
C PRO A 294 22.28 8.64 -17.43
N ARG A 295 23.42 9.00 -18.02
CA ARG A 295 23.85 10.41 -18.19
C ARG A 295 22.91 11.24 -19.05
N PHE A 296 22.06 10.60 -19.85
CA PHE A 296 21.04 11.25 -20.67
C PHE A 296 19.81 11.69 -19.87
N LEU A 297 19.60 11.09 -18.69
CA LEU A 297 18.36 11.26 -17.91
C LEU A 297 18.06 12.70 -17.49
N PRO A 298 19.02 13.56 -17.08
CA PRO A 298 18.71 14.95 -16.74
C PRO A 298 18.10 15.74 -17.91
N TRP A 299 18.53 15.45 -19.14
CA TRP A 299 17.94 16.05 -20.34
C TRP A 299 16.51 15.53 -20.58
N VAL A 300 16.27 14.22 -20.37
CA VAL A 300 14.93 13.62 -20.48
C VAL A 300 13.96 14.30 -19.51
N GLU A 301 14.36 14.48 -18.25
CA GLU A 301 13.54 15.14 -17.23
C GLU A 301 13.23 16.59 -17.63
N TRP A 302 14.24 17.35 -18.07
CA TRP A 302 14.04 18.72 -18.56
C TRP A 302 13.05 18.78 -19.74
N PHE A 303 13.19 17.87 -20.70
CA PHE A 303 12.33 17.83 -21.88
C PHE A 303 10.90 17.45 -21.53
N VAL A 304 10.70 16.34 -20.80
CA VAL A 304 9.37 15.80 -20.47
C VAL A 304 8.60 16.76 -19.59
N PHE A 305 9.21 17.25 -18.51
CA PHE A 305 8.53 18.18 -17.60
C PHE A 305 8.42 19.60 -18.17
N GLY A 306 9.33 20.01 -19.06
CA GLY A 306 9.17 21.22 -19.84
C GLY A 306 7.96 21.16 -20.79
N MET A 307 7.73 20.00 -21.42
CA MET A 307 6.55 19.76 -22.27
C MET A 307 5.25 19.65 -21.47
N GLN A 308 5.30 19.05 -20.27
CA GLN A 308 4.12 18.83 -19.43
C GLN A 308 3.70 20.08 -18.64
N TYR A 309 4.65 20.79 -18.05
CA TYR A 309 4.40 21.89 -17.11
C TYR A 309 4.89 23.26 -17.59
N GLY A 310 5.66 23.31 -18.68
CA GLY A 310 6.19 24.52 -19.27
C GLY A 310 7.69 24.73 -19.00
N PHE A 311 8.40 25.16 -20.06
CA PHE A 311 9.83 25.46 -20.01
C PHE A 311 10.18 26.77 -19.27
N LYS A 312 9.20 27.65 -19.04
CA LYS A 312 9.39 28.96 -18.37
C LYS A 312 8.70 28.99 -17.02
N ASP A 313 9.25 29.77 -16.10
CA ASP A 313 8.64 30.03 -14.80
C ASP A 313 7.32 30.78 -14.92
N GLY A 314 6.42 30.52 -13.97
CA GLY A 314 5.11 31.15 -13.91
C GLY A 314 4.10 30.60 -14.91
N ALA A 315 4.36 29.47 -15.59
CA ALA A 315 3.30 28.80 -16.36
C ALA A 315 2.19 28.34 -15.40
N ILE A 316 0.93 28.68 -15.75
CA ILE A 316 -0.25 28.47 -14.88
C ILE A 316 -1.26 27.58 -15.60
N VAL A 317 -1.77 26.58 -14.88
CA VAL A 317 -2.94 25.80 -15.27
C VAL A 317 -3.94 25.83 -14.11
N SER A 318 -5.24 25.87 -14.40
CA SER A 318 -6.27 25.83 -13.36
C SER A 318 -7.51 25.10 -13.84
N ALA A 319 -8.28 24.56 -12.90
CA ALA A 319 -9.58 23.98 -13.17
C ALA A 319 -10.52 24.14 -11.97
N VAL A 320 -11.80 23.88 -12.21
CA VAL A 320 -12.86 23.79 -11.21
C VAL A 320 -13.63 22.51 -11.45
N GLY A 321 -13.82 21.72 -10.39
CA GLY A 321 -14.59 20.49 -10.48
C GLY A 321 -14.86 19.88 -9.11
N GLU A 322 -15.45 18.69 -9.10
CA GLU A 322 -15.78 17.95 -7.89
C GLU A 322 -14.53 17.64 -7.05
N GLN A 323 -14.57 17.95 -5.74
CA GLN A 323 -13.43 17.76 -4.82
C GLN A 323 -12.76 16.40 -4.97
N ARG A 324 -13.58 15.34 -4.99
CA ARG A 324 -13.07 13.97 -5.11
C ARG A 324 -12.21 13.80 -6.36
N THR A 325 -12.74 14.14 -7.53
CA THR A 325 -12.08 13.93 -8.82
C THR A 325 -10.85 14.81 -8.98
N GLU A 326 -10.93 16.08 -8.57
CA GLU A 326 -9.83 17.03 -8.72
C GLU A 326 -8.67 16.79 -7.74
N LEU A 327 -8.89 16.04 -6.66
CA LEU A 327 -7.82 15.61 -5.74
C LEU A 327 -7.07 14.36 -6.24
N LEU A 328 -7.59 13.60 -7.22
CA LEU A 328 -6.92 12.39 -7.71
C LEU A 328 -5.73 12.74 -8.62
N MET A 329 -4.80 11.79 -8.72
CA MET A 329 -3.70 11.82 -9.67
C MET A 329 -3.58 10.49 -10.38
N ASN A 330 -3.08 10.53 -11.60
CA ASN A 330 -2.79 9.33 -12.37
C ASN A 330 -1.49 8.71 -11.90
N CYS A 331 -1.52 7.42 -11.54
CA CYS A 331 -0.30 6.62 -11.46
C CYS A 331 0.11 6.25 -12.89
N LEU A 332 1.17 6.88 -13.38
CA LEU A 332 1.61 6.73 -14.76
C LEU A 332 2.14 5.31 -15.00
N TYR A 333 3.19 4.90 -14.31
CA TYR A 333 3.88 3.64 -14.57
C TYR A 333 3.95 2.76 -13.34
N SER A 334 4.24 1.47 -13.55
CA SER A 334 4.80 0.62 -12.50
C SER A 334 5.97 1.37 -11.84
N GLN A 335 6.00 1.40 -10.50
CA GLN A 335 6.93 2.24 -9.77
C GLN A 335 7.28 1.65 -8.41
N PHE A 336 8.52 1.89 -7.98
CA PHE A 336 8.86 1.87 -6.56
C PHE A 336 8.48 3.21 -5.95
N VAL A 337 8.04 3.19 -4.70
CA VAL A 337 7.70 4.40 -3.97
C VAL A 337 8.30 4.28 -2.59
N ASN A 338 9.19 5.20 -2.23
CA ASN A 338 9.73 5.31 -0.87
C ASN A 338 9.27 6.64 -0.29
N GLU A 339 8.55 6.60 0.82
CA GLU A 339 7.96 7.80 1.40
C GLU A 339 8.13 7.82 2.90
N TRP A 340 8.54 8.97 3.41
CA TRP A 340 8.80 9.20 4.82
C TRP A 340 8.21 10.52 5.25
N SER A 341 7.77 10.54 6.49
CA SER A 341 7.42 11.77 7.19
C SER A 341 8.63 12.31 7.96
N ILE A 342 8.81 13.62 7.96
CA ILE A 342 9.74 14.36 8.82
C ILE A 342 9.02 15.61 9.37
N PRO A 343 9.51 16.25 10.44
CA PRO A 343 8.95 17.52 10.89
C PRO A 343 8.90 18.57 9.76
N LEU A 344 7.79 19.30 9.62
CA LEU A 344 7.57 20.22 8.52
C LEU A 344 8.64 21.31 8.40
N GLU A 345 9.14 21.80 9.54
CA GLU A 345 10.21 22.79 9.63
C GLU A 345 11.56 22.28 9.11
N LYS A 346 11.76 20.96 9.00
CA LYS A 346 12.97 20.36 8.43
C LYS A 346 12.94 20.26 6.90
N GLY A 347 11.81 20.57 6.27
CA GLY A 347 11.65 20.47 4.82
C GLY A 347 12.67 21.28 4.00
N PRO A 348 12.90 22.58 4.26
CA PRO A 348 13.86 23.37 3.51
C PRO A 348 15.28 22.81 3.58
N GLU A 349 15.70 22.39 4.76
CA GLU A 349 17.00 21.76 5.01
C GLU A 349 17.12 20.45 4.24
N ALA A 350 16.13 19.56 4.38
CA ALA A 350 16.12 18.25 3.72
C ALA A 350 16.14 18.36 2.19
N LEU A 351 15.30 19.22 1.61
CA LEU A 351 15.24 19.43 0.16
C LEU A 351 16.53 20.07 -0.37
N THR A 352 17.13 20.99 0.38
CA THR A 352 18.43 21.60 0.02
C THR A 352 19.54 20.56 0.02
N ARG A 353 19.63 19.73 1.08
CA ARG A 353 20.64 18.66 1.17
C ARG A 353 20.47 17.62 0.07
N LEU A 354 19.25 17.18 -0.21
CA LEU A 354 18.97 16.29 -1.35
C LEU A 354 19.32 16.92 -2.69
N THR A 355 19.04 18.23 -2.86
CA THR A 355 19.42 18.96 -4.08
C THR A 355 20.93 18.93 -4.25
N ASN A 356 21.67 19.38 -3.24
CA ASN A 356 23.13 19.44 -3.31
C ASN A 356 23.73 18.07 -3.59
N TRP A 357 23.20 17.03 -2.94
CA TRP A 357 23.61 15.65 -3.18
C TRP A 357 23.36 15.21 -4.62
N LEU A 358 22.13 15.36 -5.15
CA LEU A 358 21.82 14.98 -6.54
C LEU A 358 22.63 15.77 -7.59
N HIS A 359 23.16 16.95 -7.24
CA HIS A 359 24.05 17.76 -8.08
C HIS A 359 25.55 17.48 -7.85
N GLY A 360 25.90 16.50 -7.01
CA GLY A 360 27.28 16.06 -6.78
C GLY A 360 28.05 16.85 -5.72
N ASP A 361 27.40 17.76 -5.00
CA ASP A 361 27.99 18.47 -3.87
C ASP A 361 27.83 17.65 -2.58
N GLU A 362 28.67 16.62 -2.48
CA GLU A 362 28.68 15.70 -1.34
C GLU A 362 29.05 16.43 -0.03
N GLN A 363 29.90 17.46 -0.09
CA GLN A 363 30.36 18.20 1.09
C GLN A 363 29.23 19.01 1.73
N SER A 364 28.49 19.82 0.95
CA SER A 364 27.42 20.63 1.52
C SER A 364 26.15 19.82 1.80
N SER A 365 25.95 18.69 1.11
CA SER A 365 24.81 17.81 1.38
C SER A 365 24.90 17.09 2.72
N GLY A 366 26.11 16.73 3.17
CA GLY A 366 26.31 15.91 4.36
C GLY A 366 25.66 14.52 4.27
N ILE A 367 25.40 14.00 3.06
CA ILE A 367 24.85 12.65 2.84
C ILE A 367 26.01 11.70 2.49
N PRO A 368 26.29 10.65 3.29
CA PRO A 368 27.53 9.87 3.20
C PRO A 368 27.50 8.78 2.11
N PHE A 369 26.88 9.06 0.96
CA PHE A 369 26.77 8.12 -0.16
C PHE A 369 27.21 8.79 -1.46
N SER A 370 28.05 8.12 -2.25
CA SER A 370 28.59 8.76 -3.45
C SER A 370 27.55 8.89 -4.57
N THR A 371 27.53 10.07 -5.20
CA THR A 371 26.65 10.39 -6.33
C THR A 371 27.24 9.99 -7.68
N LYS A 372 28.48 9.46 -7.68
CA LYS A 372 29.16 9.05 -8.90
C LYS A 372 28.36 7.98 -9.65
N GLY A 373 27.90 8.35 -10.85
CA GLY A 373 27.09 7.50 -11.73
C GLY A 373 25.61 7.39 -11.31
N LEU A 374 25.17 8.18 -10.34
CA LEU A 374 23.78 8.21 -9.90
C LEU A 374 22.96 9.19 -10.76
N TYR A 375 21.89 8.69 -11.35
CA TYR A 375 20.90 9.49 -12.06
C TYR A 375 19.51 9.02 -11.64
N VAL A 376 18.64 9.95 -11.30
CA VAL A 376 17.34 9.72 -10.68
C VAL A 376 16.30 10.47 -11.49
N HIS A 377 15.18 9.83 -11.79
CA HIS A 377 14.03 10.44 -12.47
C HIS A 377 12.85 10.58 -11.53
N SER A 378 11.82 11.27 -12.02
CA SER A 378 10.60 11.61 -11.30
C SER A 378 10.84 12.72 -10.28
N PRO A 379 9.90 13.68 -10.16
CA PRO A 379 9.95 14.63 -9.06
C PRO A 379 9.80 13.91 -7.72
N ILE A 380 10.38 14.51 -6.68
CA ILE A 380 10.00 14.16 -5.31
C ILE A 380 8.68 14.85 -5.02
N GLU A 381 7.67 14.07 -4.67
CA GLU A 381 6.40 14.62 -4.21
C GLU A 381 6.52 15.01 -2.72
N VAL A 382 6.10 16.23 -2.43
CA VAL A 382 6.26 16.91 -1.14
C VAL A 382 4.87 17.32 -0.68
N ARG A 383 4.42 16.68 0.40
CA ARG A 383 3.06 16.78 0.93
C ARG A 383 3.06 17.08 2.42
N VAL A 384 1.96 17.64 2.92
CA VAL A 384 1.81 17.95 4.34
C VAL A 384 0.58 17.28 4.91
N ALA A 385 0.66 16.83 6.16
CA ALA A 385 -0.49 16.45 6.97
C ALA A 385 -0.30 16.96 8.40
N ASN A 386 -1.41 17.28 9.08
CA ASN A 386 -1.36 17.85 10.42
C ASN A 386 -2.37 17.20 11.38
N THR A 387 -1.82 16.52 12.36
CA THR A 387 -2.54 15.80 13.42
C THR A 387 -2.40 16.47 14.79
N VAL A 388 -1.74 17.63 14.88
CA VAL A 388 -1.56 18.35 16.14
C VAL A 388 -2.91 18.69 16.76
N GLY A 389 -3.06 18.38 18.05
CA GLY A 389 -4.30 18.61 18.80
C GLY A 389 -5.46 17.68 18.43
N ARG A 390 -5.21 16.59 17.68
CA ARG A 390 -6.23 15.58 17.36
C ARG A 390 -6.09 14.38 18.27
N GLU A 391 -7.22 13.90 18.78
CA GLU A 391 -7.31 12.68 19.58
C GLU A 391 -8.55 11.86 19.18
N PRO A 392 -8.52 10.52 19.33
CA PRO A 392 -7.36 9.74 19.75
C PRO A 392 -6.35 9.53 18.61
N ARG A 393 -5.05 9.55 18.92
CA ARG A 393 -3.99 9.26 17.94
C ARG A 393 -3.72 7.75 17.79
N PRO A 394 -3.48 7.24 16.57
CA PRO A 394 -3.01 5.87 16.38
C PRO A 394 -1.64 5.66 17.06
N PHE A 395 -1.36 4.45 17.55
CA PHE A 395 -0.04 4.12 18.08
C PHE A 395 1.05 4.15 16.99
N LEU A 396 0.72 3.67 15.79
CA LEU A 396 1.62 3.67 14.64
C LEU A 396 1.39 4.86 13.71
N ASP A 397 1.05 6.02 14.29
CA ASP A 397 0.84 7.27 13.56
C ASP A 397 2.15 7.76 12.94
N THR A 398 2.17 7.87 11.62
CA THR A 398 3.36 8.31 10.88
C THR A 398 3.61 9.81 11.01
N SER A 399 2.65 10.61 11.50
CA SER A 399 2.83 12.05 11.76
C SER A 399 3.32 12.33 13.20
N PHE A 400 3.40 13.60 13.59
CA PHE A 400 3.94 14.02 14.90
C PHE A 400 2.86 14.63 15.82
N PRO A 401 2.95 14.43 17.15
CA PRO A 401 1.97 14.92 18.12
C PRO A 401 2.00 16.44 18.32
N ASP A 402 3.18 17.03 18.20
CA ASP A 402 3.48 18.41 18.61
C ASP A 402 3.75 19.35 17.42
N ARG A 403 3.84 18.81 16.20
CA ARG A 403 4.16 19.57 14.98
C ARG A 403 3.57 18.93 13.72
N PRO A 404 3.33 19.70 12.65
CA PRO A 404 2.89 19.15 11.36
C PRO A 404 3.95 18.23 10.73
N ALA A 405 3.50 17.23 9.99
CA ALA A 405 4.36 16.29 9.28
C ALA A 405 4.49 16.66 7.80
N LEU A 406 5.71 16.64 7.29
CA LEU A 406 6.02 16.70 5.88
C LEU A 406 6.31 15.31 5.36
N TYR A 407 5.58 14.87 4.34
CA TYR A 407 5.81 13.62 3.64
C TYR A 407 6.62 13.89 2.37
N LEU A 408 7.80 13.27 2.30
CA LEU A 408 8.68 13.29 1.14
C LEU A 408 8.61 11.94 0.44
N ASN A 409 8.26 11.95 -0.83
CA ASN A 409 8.03 10.76 -1.63
C ASN A 409 9.04 10.68 -2.78
N ALA A 410 10.00 9.79 -2.63
CA ALA A 410 10.98 9.41 -3.62
C ALA A 410 10.42 8.27 -4.49
N THR A 411 9.80 8.63 -5.63
CA THR A 411 9.25 7.68 -6.60
C THR A 411 10.29 7.34 -7.67
N LEU A 412 10.33 6.07 -8.07
CA LEU A 412 11.15 5.59 -9.18
C LEU A 412 10.30 4.72 -10.13
N TYR A 413 10.02 5.22 -11.32
CA TYR A 413 9.33 4.46 -12.37
C TYR A 413 10.16 3.27 -12.87
N ARG A 414 9.46 2.19 -13.22
CA ARG A 414 9.98 0.91 -13.73
C ARG A 414 9.56 0.74 -15.19
N PRO A 415 10.27 1.38 -16.14
CA PRO A 415 9.87 1.31 -17.54
C PRO A 415 9.92 -0.14 -18.03
N TYR A 416 8.81 -0.60 -18.62
CA TYR A 416 8.61 -1.99 -19.04
C TYR A 416 8.89 -3.02 -17.94
N GLY A 417 8.64 -2.66 -16.67
CA GLY A 417 8.85 -3.53 -15.51
C GLY A 417 10.32 -3.67 -15.08
N GLN A 418 11.25 -2.96 -15.71
CA GLN A 418 12.67 -3.04 -15.38
C GLN A 418 13.02 -2.12 -14.20
N ASP A 419 13.72 -2.68 -13.22
CA ASP A 419 14.12 -1.95 -12.02
C ASP A 419 15.23 -0.93 -12.37
N PRO A 420 15.09 0.33 -11.96
CA PRO A 420 16.09 1.34 -12.29
C PRO A 420 17.41 1.10 -11.55
N PRO A 421 18.57 1.25 -12.22
CA PRO A 421 19.87 0.91 -11.65
C PRO A 421 20.29 1.79 -10.46
N CYS A 422 19.66 2.96 -10.30
CA CYS A 422 19.92 3.87 -9.19
C CYS A 422 19.21 3.50 -7.88
N ARG A 423 18.25 2.56 -7.90
CA ARG A 423 17.30 2.31 -6.81
C ARG A 423 17.97 2.16 -5.44
N GLU A 424 18.87 1.19 -5.30
CA GLU A 424 19.47 0.85 -4.00
C GLU A 424 20.22 2.04 -3.40
N ARG A 425 21.10 2.68 -4.18
CA ARG A 425 21.89 3.81 -3.68
C ARG A 425 21.01 5.03 -3.40
N TYR A 426 20.01 5.28 -4.23
CA TYR A 426 19.08 6.39 -4.03
C TYR A 426 18.30 6.22 -2.73
N TYR A 427 17.73 5.04 -2.49
CA TYR A 427 16.96 4.78 -1.27
C TYR A 427 17.85 4.68 -0.02
N GLN A 428 19.08 4.16 -0.11
CA GLN A 428 20.03 4.21 1.00
C GLN A 428 20.31 5.65 1.45
N ALA A 429 20.62 6.55 0.50
CA ALA A 429 20.88 7.95 0.78
C ALA A 429 19.64 8.70 1.28
N PHE A 430 18.49 8.46 0.63
CA PHE A 430 17.23 9.07 1.00
C PHE A 430 16.81 8.66 2.42
N GLU A 431 16.77 7.36 2.72
CA GLU A 431 16.39 6.86 4.04
C GLU A 431 17.37 7.28 5.13
N HIS A 432 18.68 7.32 4.84
CA HIS A 432 19.66 7.84 5.79
C HIS A 432 19.32 9.27 6.22
N LEU A 433 19.04 10.15 5.25
CA LEU A 433 18.65 11.52 5.53
C LEU A 433 17.34 11.58 6.34
N MET A 434 16.33 10.77 5.98
CA MET A 434 15.07 10.76 6.72
C MET A 434 15.26 10.37 8.19
N LYS A 435 16.18 9.43 8.46
CA LYS A 435 16.49 8.99 9.83
C LYS A 435 17.21 10.05 10.66
N GLU A 436 18.05 10.89 10.07
CA GLU A 436 18.68 12.00 10.79
C GLU A 436 17.63 12.98 11.35
N TYR A 437 16.48 13.10 10.68
CA TYR A 437 15.34 13.89 11.14
C TYR A 437 14.36 13.11 12.02
N ARG A 438 14.74 11.90 12.47
CA ARG A 438 13.86 10.96 13.20
C ARG A 438 12.55 10.70 12.46
N GLY A 439 12.61 10.63 11.13
CA GLY A 439 11.44 10.45 10.30
C GLY A 439 10.77 9.09 10.48
N ARG A 440 9.51 8.98 10.05
CA ARG A 440 8.73 7.73 10.10
C ARG A 440 8.36 7.29 8.69
N PRO A 441 8.64 6.03 8.29
CA PRO A 441 8.28 5.55 6.97
C PRO A 441 6.76 5.47 6.81
N HIS A 442 6.25 5.74 5.60
CA HIS A 442 4.86 5.47 5.27
C HIS A 442 4.66 3.96 5.10
N TRP A 443 3.77 3.35 5.89
CA TRP A 443 3.62 1.89 5.98
C TRP A 443 3.27 1.18 4.67
N ALA A 444 2.46 1.79 3.80
CA ALA A 444 2.15 1.24 2.48
C ALA A 444 3.34 1.26 1.49
N LYS A 445 4.41 2.00 1.75
CA LYS A 445 5.47 2.25 0.76
C LYS A 445 6.66 1.30 0.95
N ASN A 446 7.60 1.35 0.01
CA ASN A 446 8.85 0.62 0.11
C ASN A 446 9.80 1.36 1.05
N PHE A 447 10.46 0.62 1.92
CA PHE A 447 11.62 1.07 2.68
C PHE A 447 12.50 -0.16 2.96
N GLN A 448 13.82 0.02 3.00
CA GLN A 448 14.78 -1.08 3.04
C GLN A 448 15.58 -1.15 4.34
N SER A 449 15.87 0.01 4.95
CA SER A 449 16.80 0.09 6.07
C SER A 449 16.11 0.22 7.43
N VAL A 450 14.83 -0.14 7.55
CA VAL A 450 14.06 0.01 8.81
C VAL A 450 13.94 -1.32 9.53
N ASP A 451 14.39 -1.36 10.77
CA ASP A 451 14.23 -2.47 11.70
C ASP A 451 13.50 -2.03 12.98
N HIS A 452 13.24 -3.01 13.85
CA HIS A 452 12.60 -2.78 15.13
C HIS A 452 13.36 -1.80 16.02
N ALA A 453 14.70 -1.83 16.02
CA ALA A 453 15.53 -0.97 16.87
C ALA A 453 15.35 0.52 16.49
N TYR A 454 15.35 0.82 15.20
CA TYR A 454 15.04 2.16 14.71
C TYR A 454 13.61 2.57 15.08
N LEU A 455 12.62 1.70 14.85
CA LEU A 455 11.21 2.05 15.11
C LEU A 455 10.91 2.20 16.60
N SER A 456 11.54 1.43 17.47
CA SER A 456 11.48 1.62 18.93
C SER A 456 11.98 3.01 19.32
N THR A 457 13.04 3.51 18.66
CA THR A 457 13.51 4.89 18.86
C THR A 457 12.53 5.94 18.31
N ALA A 458 11.92 5.67 17.16
CA ALA A 458 11.04 6.64 16.46
C ALA A 458 9.63 6.75 17.07
N TYR A 459 9.10 5.65 17.61
CA TYR A 459 7.75 5.55 18.19
C TYR A 459 7.75 5.46 19.72
N GLY A 460 8.85 5.06 20.35
CA GLY A 460 8.92 4.90 21.81
C GLY A 460 7.85 3.93 22.34
N SER A 461 7.23 4.32 23.45
CA SER A 461 6.20 3.52 24.14
C SER A 461 4.97 3.21 23.28
N ASP A 462 4.69 3.98 22.23
CA ASP A 462 3.55 3.69 21.36
C ASP A 462 3.74 2.37 20.59
N LEU A 463 4.99 2.03 20.20
CA LEU A 463 5.28 0.74 19.56
C LEU A 463 5.12 -0.42 20.55
N ASP A 464 5.58 -0.23 21.79
CA ASP A 464 5.44 -1.23 22.86
C ASP A 464 3.97 -1.52 23.15
N GLU A 465 3.16 -0.47 23.25
CA GLU A 465 1.74 -0.57 23.53
C GLU A 465 0.96 -1.20 22.36
N TYR A 466 1.29 -0.83 21.13
CA TYR A 466 0.76 -1.52 19.95
C TYR A 466 1.07 -3.02 19.98
N ASN A 467 2.32 -3.39 20.28
CA ASN A 467 2.76 -4.78 20.34
C ASN A 467 2.11 -5.57 21.49
N ARG A 468 1.87 -4.92 22.63
CA ARG A 468 1.09 -5.48 23.75
C ARG A 468 -0.31 -5.84 23.29
N ILE A 469 -1.05 -4.86 22.76
CA ILE A 469 -2.44 -5.02 22.31
C ILE A 469 -2.54 -6.09 21.21
N ARG A 470 -1.61 -6.07 20.24
CA ARG A 470 -1.54 -7.08 19.18
C ARG A 470 -1.37 -8.49 19.77
N SER A 471 -0.49 -8.65 20.74
CA SER A 471 -0.25 -9.95 21.40
C SER A 471 -1.46 -10.42 22.22
N GLU A 472 -2.25 -9.50 22.77
CA GLU A 472 -3.48 -9.84 23.51
C GLU A 472 -4.60 -10.34 22.58
N VAL A 473 -4.77 -9.71 21.41
CA VAL A 473 -5.86 -10.07 20.49
C VAL A 473 -5.51 -11.19 19.51
N ASP A 474 -4.22 -11.42 19.27
CA ASP A 474 -3.68 -12.49 18.42
C ASP A 474 -2.40 -13.11 19.03
N PRO A 475 -2.54 -13.90 20.11
CA PRO A 475 -1.39 -14.45 20.84
C PRO A 475 -0.60 -15.49 20.03
N GLU A 476 -1.21 -16.12 19.02
CA GLU A 476 -0.55 -17.12 18.19
C GLU A 476 0.02 -16.56 16.88
N GLY A 477 -0.25 -15.29 16.56
CA GLY A 477 0.25 -14.63 15.37
C GLY A 477 -0.44 -15.06 14.07
N MET A 478 -1.74 -15.36 14.12
CA MET A 478 -2.57 -15.71 12.95
C MET A 478 -2.50 -14.66 11.84
N PHE A 479 -2.32 -13.39 12.17
CA PHE A 479 -2.29 -12.31 11.19
C PHE A 479 -0.85 -11.85 10.84
N LEU A 480 0.16 -12.44 11.50
CA LEU A 480 1.56 -12.03 11.37
C LEU A 480 2.30 -12.77 10.27
N GLY A 481 3.13 -12.04 9.53
CA GLY A 481 3.95 -12.56 8.45
C GLY A 481 5.33 -11.90 8.43
N ALA A 482 6.17 -12.29 7.47
CA ALA A 482 7.56 -11.86 7.40
C ALA A 482 7.75 -10.33 7.41
N TRP A 483 6.83 -9.57 6.81
CA TRP A 483 6.85 -8.11 6.88
C TRP A 483 6.73 -7.60 8.31
N HIS A 484 5.77 -8.12 9.07
CA HIS A 484 5.56 -7.71 10.46
C HIS A 484 6.79 -8.03 11.31
N ARG A 485 7.35 -9.24 11.14
CA ARG A 485 8.52 -9.71 11.88
C ARG A 485 9.74 -8.84 11.70
N ARG A 486 10.07 -8.46 10.47
CA ARG A 486 11.26 -7.64 10.20
C ARG A 486 11.07 -6.16 10.54
N THR A 487 9.82 -5.69 10.61
CA THR A 487 9.52 -4.26 10.76
C THR A 487 9.10 -3.93 12.20
N ILE A 488 7.96 -4.43 12.67
CA ILE A 488 7.32 -3.92 13.90
C ILE A 488 7.46 -4.84 15.12
N LEU A 489 7.92 -6.09 14.94
CA LEU A 489 8.09 -7.03 16.05
C LEU A 489 9.53 -7.02 16.58
N PRO A 490 9.73 -7.30 17.87
CA PRO A 490 11.06 -7.51 18.43
C PRO A 490 11.84 -8.60 17.68
N PRO A 491 13.18 -8.54 17.68
CA PRO A 491 14.01 -9.55 17.04
C PRO A 491 13.78 -10.93 17.65
N LYS A 492 14.10 -12.00 16.90
CA LYS A 492 13.88 -13.39 17.32
C LYS A 492 14.56 -13.76 18.65
N SER A 493 15.65 -13.08 18.99
CA SER A 493 16.37 -13.25 20.25
C SER A 493 15.56 -12.81 21.48
N GLU A 494 14.63 -11.87 21.29
CA GLU A 494 13.78 -11.31 22.37
C GLU A 494 12.36 -11.87 22.30
N MET A 495 11.84 -12.09 21.09
CA MET A 495 10.52 -12.64 20.86
C MET A 495 10.61 -13.79 19.85
N PRO A 496 10.51 -15.07 20.31
CA PRO A 496 10.46 -16.22 19.43
C PRO A 496 9.35 -16.12 18.37
N LEU A 497 9.48 -16.93 17.31
CA LEU A 497 8.45 -17.03 16.28
C LEU A 497 7.14 -17.52 16.90
N LEU A 498 6.04 -16.88 16.53
CA LEU A 498 4.73 -17.29 17.01
C LEU A 498 4.21 -18.50 16.21
N PRO A 499 3.36 -19.36 16.81
CA PRO A 499 2.98 -20.63 16.21
C PRO A 499 2.25 -20.57 14.86
N LEU A 500 1.60 -19.45 14.53
CA LEU A 500 0.90 -19.24 13.25
C LEU A 500 1.57 -18.21 12.35
N GLU A 501 2.69 -17.61 12.79
CA GLU A 501 3.42 -16.61 12.03
C GLU A 501 4.00 -17.22 10.75
N GLU A 502 3.86 -16.53 9.62
CA GLU A 502 4.48 -16.94 8.37
C GLU A 502 5.86 -16.31 8.18
N LYS A 503 6.86 -17.14 7.91
CA LYS A 503 8.20 -16.70 7.53
C LYS A 503 8.35 -16.73 6.01
N GLU A 504 9.12 -15.79 5.48
CA GLU A 504 9.58 -15.83 4.09
C GLU A 504 10.70 -16.86 3.97
N ILE A 505 10.63 -17.75 2.98
CA ILE A 505 11.63 -18.78 2.73
C ILE A 505 12.38 -18.59 1.41
N LEU A 506 11.74 -17.95 0.42
CA LEU A 506 12.34 -17.73 -0.87
C LEU A 506 11.83 -16.43 -1.49
N ARG A 507 12.77 -15.69 -2.08
CA ARG A 507 12.50 -14.59 -3.00
C ARG A 507 13.22 -14.84 -4.31
N ARG A 508 12.51 -14.78 -5.43
CA ARG A 508 13.07 -15.07 -6.76
C ARG A 508 12.70 -13.98 -7.76
N ASP A 509 13.68 -13.44 -8.45
CA ASP A 509 13.44 -12.45 -9.50
C ASP A 509 12.71 -13.08 -10.70
N ARG A 510 11.73 -12.34 -11.24
CA ARG A 510 10.99 -12.73 -12.45
C ARG A 510 11.64 -12.13 -13.70
N ARG A 511 11.60 -12.89 -14.80
CA ARG A 511 12.01 -12.39 -16.12
C ARG A 511 11.17 -11.19 -16.59
N SER A 512 9.90 -11.13 -16.19
CA SER A 512 8.97 -10.03 -16.48
C SER A 512 9.17 -8.79 -15.61
N GLY A 513 10.17 -8.79 -14.73
CA GLY A 513 10.33 -7.79 -13.66
C GLY A 513 9.51 -8.13 -12.41
N GLY A 514 10.02 -7.68 -11.25
CA GLY A 514 9.44 -7.96 -9.94
C GLY A 514 9.93 -9.29 -9.35
N GLN A 515 9.42 -9.66 -8.18
CA GLN A 515 9.90 -10.80 -7.40
C GLN A 515 8.75 -11.72 -7.00
N ASP A 516 8.95 -13.03 -7.16
CA ASP A 516 8.15 -14.05 -6.48
C ASP A 516 8.51 -14.06 -4.99
N TRP A 517 7.50 -14.01 -4.15
CA TRP A 517 7.58 -14.16 -2.71
C TRP A 517 6.95 -15.48 -2.30
N ILE A 518 7.68 -16.30 -1.55
CA ILE A 518 7.20 -17.60 -1.05
C ILE A 518 7.41 -17.66 0.45
N GLY A 519 6.34 -18.00 1.16
CA GLY A 519 6.31 -18.17 2.60
C GLY A 519 6.10 -19.62 3.02
N GLU A 520 6.46 -19.90 4.27
CA GLU A 520 6.11 -21.11 5.00
C GLU A 520 5.64 -20.69 6.39
N GLN A 521 4.61 -21.33 6.93
CA GLN A 521 4.24 -21.10 8.32
C GLN A 521 5.36 -21.59 9.26
N ALA A 522 5.54 -20.91 10.39
CA ALA A 522 6.45 -21.36 11.43
C ALA A 522 6.03 -22.79 11.87
N ARG A 523 6.97 -23.73 11.82
CA ARG A 523 6.72 -25.09 12.30
C ARG A 523 6.58 -25.08 13.82
N TRP A 524 5.67 -25.89 14.32
CA TRP A 524 5.54 -26.16 15.75
C TRP A 524 6.76 -26.96 16.25
N PHE A 525 7.30 -26.58 17.40
CA PHE A 525 8.30 -27.37 18.13
C PHE A 525 7.53 -28.37 19.01
N ASP A 526 7.38 -29.62 18.57
CA ASP A 526 6.64 -30.68 19.30
C ASP A 526 7.49 -31.46 20.32
N GLY A 527 8.63 -30.92 20.75
CA GLY A 527 9.45 -31.59 21.77
C GLY A 527 10.65 -32.36 21.22
N GLY A 528 11.22 -31.89 20.10
CA GLY A 528 12.62 -32.06 19.78
C GLY A 528 12.98 -33.31 18.97
N VAL A 529 13.10 -33.14 17.66
CA VAL A 529 14.26 -33.50 16.81
C VAL A 529 14.18 -32.61 15.57
N ASP A 530 15.21 -31.84 15.27
CA ASP A 530 15.39 -31.20 13.97
C ASP A 530 15.70 -32.31 12.95
N VAL A 531 14.66 -32.88 12.35
CA VAL A 531 14.87 -33.76 11.19
C VAL A 531 15.30 -32.80 10.06
N PHE A 532 16.61 -32.77 9.79
CA PHE A 532 17.35 -32.05 8.74
C PHE A 532 18.40 -31.01 9.18
N GLU A 533 18.65 -30.78 10.47
CA GLU A 533 19.99 -30.31 10.85
C GLU A 533 20.95 -31.51 10.85
N LYS A 534 21.86 -31.52 9.88
CA LYS A 534 22.96 -32.50 9.76
C LYS A 534 23.69 -32.62 11.10
N ALA A 535 23.48 -33.73 11.79
CA ALA A 535 24.49 -34.30 12.66
C ALA A 535 25.29 -35.30 11.82
N ASP A 536 26.55 -34.99 11.57
CA ASP A 536 27.54 -35.96 11.11
C ASP A 536 27.58 -37.12 12.12
N SER A 537 27.06 -38.28 11.73
CA SER A 537 27.46 -39.58 12.28
C SER A 537 26.89 -40.71 11.43
N GLU A 538 27.79 -41.56 10.98
CA GLU A 538 27.56 -42.78 10.21
C GLU A 538 26.66 -43.78 10.93
N SER A 539 25.67 -44.34 10.21
CA SER A 539 25.50 -45.79 10.01
C SER A 539 24.20 -46.03 9.23
N GLY A 540 24.33 -46.81 8.15
CA GLY A 540 23.25 -47.08 7.21
C GLY A 540 22.20 -48.03 7.78
N GLU A 541 20.95 -47.76 7.40
CA GLU A 541 19.92 -48.72 6.96
C GLU A 541 18.53 -48.07 7.12
N SER A 542 18.04 -47.41 6.07
CA SER A 542 16.59 -47.28 5.78
C SER A 542 16.38 -46.71 4.38
N PHE A 543 16.81 -47.46 3.36
CA PHE A 543 16.41 -47.23 1.97
C PHE A 543 15.03 -47.86 1.79
N ASP A 544 13.95 -47.15 2.10
CA ASP A 544 12.61 -47.42 1.54
C ASP A 544 11.55 -46.32 1.82
N LEU A 545 11.83 -45.36 2.71
CA LEU A 545 10.94 -44.20 2.94
C LEU A 545 11.31 -42.94 2.13
N MET A 546 12.48 -42.92 1.49
CA MET A 546 12.95 -41.79 0.67
C MET A 546 12.32 -41.74 -0.73
N ALA A 547 11.83 -42.87 -1.26
CA ALA A 547 11.27 -42.92 -2.61
C ALA A 547 9.87 -42.28 -2.72
N GLY A 548 9.11 -42.19 -1.62
CA GLY A 548 7.76 -41.60 -1.61
C GLY A 548 7.75 -40.06 -1.53
N ALA A 549 8.66 -39.46 -0.76
CA ALA A 549 8.70 -38.01 -0.54
C ALA A 549 9.45 -37.24 -1.64
N GLU A 550 10.41 -37.88 -2.32
CA GLU A 550 11.06 -37.30 -3.50
C GLU A 550 10.14 -37.35 -4.73
N ALA A 551 9.26 -38.36 -4.83
CA ALA A 551 8.26 -38.44 -5.89
C ALA A 551 7.19 -37.32 -5.79
N GLU A 552 6.75 -36.93 -4.59
CA GLU A 552 5.78 -35.82 -4.42
C GLU A 552 6.40 -34.43 -4.66
N ASN A 553 7.67 -34.22 -4.31
CA ASN A 553 8.38 -32.96 -4.61
C ASN A 553 8.77 -32.85 -6.08
N SER A 554 9.06 -33.96 -6.77
CA SER A 554 9.39 -33.96 -8.20
C SER A 554 8.16 -33.70 -9.07
N VAL A 555 6.97 -34.18 -8.69
CA VAL A 555 5.70 -33.89 -9.41
C VAL A 555 5.31 -32.40 -9.31
N LEU A 556 5.62 -31.73 -8.20
CA LEU A 556 5.43 -30.28 -8.01
C LEU A 556 6.42 -29.43 -8.86
N LEU A 557 7.58 -30.00 -9.22
CA LEU A 557 8.61 -29.33 -10.01
C LEU A 557 8.54 -29.67 -11.52
N GLU A 558 8.14 -30.88 -11.90
CA GLU A 558 7.97 -31.30 -13.31
C GLU A 558 6.66 -30.79 -13.93
N GLY A 559 5.62 -30.51 -13.13
CA GLY A 559 4.42 -29.81 -13.61
C GLY A 559 4.63 -28.35 -14.03
N LEU A 560 5.85 -27.82 -13.87
CA LEU A 560 6.26 -26.48 -14.28
C LEU A 560 7.11 -26.47 -15.57
N SER A 561 7.33 -27.63 -16.17
CA SER A 561 8.07 -27.80 -17.42
C SER A 561 7.36 -28.82 -18.31
N ASP A 562 6.28 -28.40 -18.99
CA ASP A 562 6.08 -28.61 -20.43
C ASP A 562 4.68 -28.20 -20.90
N GLU A 563 4.68 -27.43 -21.99
CA GLU A 563 3.65 -27.17 -23.01
C GLU A 563 2.19 -26.90 -22.60
N LEU A 564 1.82 -25.61 -22.62
CA LEU A 564 0.50 -25.19 -23.11
C LEU A 564 0.71 -24.29 -24.35
N VAL A 565 0.65 -24.92 -25.52
CA VAL A 565 0.34 -24.23 -26.78
C VAL A 565 -1.11 -23.78 -26.69
N VAL A 566 -1.31 -22.49 -26.37
CA VAL A 566 -2.63 -21.88 -26.38
C VAL A 566 -2.93 -21.42 -27.81
N THR A 567 -3.88 -22.10 -28.47
CA THR A 567 -4.43 -21.66 -29.76
C THR A 567 -5.45 -20.52 -29.53
N GLU A 568 -5.47 -19.56 -30.46
CA GLU A 568 -6.20 -18.27 -30.40
C GLU A 568 -7.72 -18.37 -30.19
N GLU A 569 -8.34 -19.54 -30.32
CA GLU A 569 -9.81 -19.70 -30.18
C GLU A 569 -10.31 -19.80 -28.73
N SER A 570 -9.43 -20.05 -27.75
CA SER A 570 -9.84 -20.17 -26.32
C SER A 570 -10.04 -18.83 -25.59
N TYR A 571 -9.66 -17.71 -26.23
CA TYR A 571 -9.71 -16.36 -25.64
C TYR A 571 -11.05 -15.64 -25.82
N GLN A 572 -11.90 -16.06 -26.77
CA GLN A 572 -13.12 -15.33 -27.11
C GLN A 572 -14.32 -15.67 -26.23
N THR A 573 -14.37 -16.85 -25.61
CA THR A 573 -15.59 -17.32 -24.92
C THR A 573 -15.70 -16.90 -23.45
N MET A 574 -14.67 -16.27 -22.87
CA MET A 574 -14.70 -15.76 -21.47
C MET A 574 -14.94 -14.24 -21.35
N VAL A 575 -15.15 -13.53 -22.47
CA VAL A 575 -15.19 -12.05 -22.49
C VAL A 575 -16.61 -11.46 -22.67
N GLU A 576 -17.64 -12.25 -22.99
CA GLU A 576 -18.96 -11.69 -23.33
C GLU A 576 -19.90 -11.34 -22.15
N GLY A 577 -19.39 -11.30 -20.91
CA GLY A 577 -20.23 -11.11 -19.72
C GLY A 577 -20.39 -9.70 -19.14
N ARG A 578 -19.78 -8.64 -19.71
CA ARG A 578 -19.91 -7.26 -19.15
C ARG A 578 -19.82 -6.18 -20.23
N ARG A 579 -20.95 -5.92 -20.90
CA ARG A 579 -21.19 -4.64 -21.59
C ARG A 579 -22.20 -3.83 -20.77
N TYR A 580 -21.70 -2.80 -20.08
CA TYR A 580 -22.45 -1.56 -19.90
C TYR A 580 -21.54 -0.42 -20.28
N ALA A 581 -21.94 0.27 -21.34
CA ALA A 581 -21.25 1.40 -21.93
C ALA A 581 -21.61 2.68 -21.18
N THR A 582 -20.61 3.48 -20.84
CA THR A 582 -20.71 4.93 -20.80
C THR A 582 -19.42 5.50 -21.37
N GLU A 583 -19.58 6.33 -22.40
CA GLU A 583 -18.53 7.14 -23.02
C GLU A 583 -17.94 8.09 -21.98
N GLU A 584 -16.71 7.84 -21.52
CA GLU A 584 -15.88 8.83 -20.83
C GLU A 584 -14.41 8.40 -20.94
N GLY A 585 -13.53 9.39 -21.14
CA GLY A 585 -12.16 9.21 -21.62
C GLY A 585 -11.30 8.21 -20.84
N PHE A 586 -10.30 7.66 -21.53
CA PHE A 586 -9.30 6.72 -21.05
C PHE A 586 -8.83 7.01 -19.61
N MET A 587 -9.46 6.37 -18.63
CA MET A 587 -8.95 6.28 -17.27
C MET A 587 -7.90 5.15 -17.24
N GLY A 588 -6.71 5.49 -16.72
CA GLY A 588 -5.46 4.74 -16.84
C GLY A 588 -5.40 3.36 -16.16
N THR A 589 -6.53 2.78 -15.77
CA THR A 589 -6.59 1.37 -15.31
C THR A 589 -6.79 0.39 -16.45
N ASN A 590 -7.38 0.81 -17.58
CA ASN A 590 -7.72 -0.11 -18.68
C ASN A 590 -6.56 -0.38 -19.67
N VAL A 591 -5.37 0.19 -19.45
CA VAL A 591 -4.19 -0.05 -20.30
C VAL A 591 -3.52 -1.39 -19.96
N PHE A 592 -3.80 -1.96 -18.78
CA PHE A 592 -3.22 -3.22 -18.33
C PHE A 592 -4.08 -4.46 -18.58
N ASP A 593 -5.29 -4.31 -19.13
CA ASP A 593 -6.17 -5.44 -19.47
C ASP A 593 -5.91 -6.00 -20.88
N LYS A 594 -4.87 -5.51 -21.58
CA LYS A 594 -4.49 -5.95 -22.94
C LYS A 594 -3.02 -6.38 -23.11
N MET A 595 -2.32 -6.68 -22.02
CA MET A 595 -1.05 -7.41 -21.98
C MET A 595 -1.08 -8.40 -20.84
#